data_AF-A0A832IRV9-F1
#
_entry.id   AF-A0A832IRV9-F1
#
_cell.length_a   1.000
_cell.length_b   1.000
_cell.length_c   1.000
_cell.angle_alpha   90.00
_cell.angle_beta   90.00
_cell.angle_gamma   90.00
#
_symmetry.space_group_name_H-M   'P 1'
#
loop_
_entity.id
_entity.type
_entity.pdbx_description
1 polymer ?
#
loop_
_entity_poly.entity_id
_entity_poly.type
_entity_poly.pdbx_seq_one_letter_code
_entity_poly.pdbx_strand_id
1 'polypeptide(L)'
;MIKRKPWAVVIAIAILTMVPVIATFFLFPYQPTKPPQANEVGSTPEGIQEVMKANNQFAFKLYSELARRESGNIFYSPYSIFSALAMTYEGAKGGTAAEMKVVFSFPESDVLRPNFAALYNRINEEAKGYELRTGNALWIQKDYPFLEDYLKRVEGYYGGKATVLDFVAETEKSQKTINAFIEEQTNNKIKDLIPPGYIDEYTRLVLTNAIYFKGYWKTAFNESLTGEDDFWIAPNRSVKVQMMRMNPNETTKFNYADIGDVQILELPYTGEKISMLIILPKDLEATESLLSAERLDDYRSKMKEERLDEICLPKFELETKYFMKESLSALGMPSAFSEVADFSGMTGKKDLFISEVIHQAYVKVDEKGTEAAAATAVIMELTAITEMKVFRADRPFIFIIQERETGNVLFMGRIIDPSA
;
A
#
# COMPACT_ATOMS: atom_id res chain seq x y z
N MET A 1 -27.86 12.30 84.41
CA MET A 1 -27.63 11.64 83.11
C MET A 1 -27.67 12.70 82.01
N ILE A 2 -26.77 12.57 81.03
CA ILE A 2 -26.64 13.39 79.80
C ILE A 2 -25.93 14.75 80.02
N LYS A 3 -24.61 14.77 79.77
CA LYS A 3 -23.81 15.98 79.51
C LYS A 3 -23.24 15.87 78.09
N ARG A 4 -23.44 16.94 77.30
CA ARG A 4 -22.85 17.16 75.98
C ARG A 4 -21.32 17.29 76.05
N LYS A 5 -20.62 16.75 75.04
CA LYS A 5 -19.39 17.32 74.49
C LYS A 5 -19.35 17.13 72.96
N PRO A 6 -18.68 18.02 72.20
CA PRO A 6 -18.93 18.16 70.76
C PRO A 6 -17.63 18.00 69.91
N TRP A 7 -17.79 18.03 68.57
CA TRP A 7 -16.78 18.24 67.50
C TRP A 7 -16.05 17.02 66.93
N ALA A 8 -16.29 16.75 65.64
CA ALA A 8 -15.34 17.03 64.56
C ALA A 8 -16.03 16.72 63.21
N VAL A 9 -16.33 17.76 62.42
CA VAL A 9 -16.72 17.62 61.02
C VAL A 9 -15.43 17.61 60.22
N VAL A 10 -15.05 16.45 59.69
CA VAL A 10 -14.01 16.36 58.66
C VAL A 10 -14.69 16.59 57.32
N ILE A 11 -14.50 17.77 56.75
CA ILE A 11 -14.87 18.05 55.35
C ILE A 11 -13.74 17.47 54.48
N ALA A 12 -13.98 16.29 53.90
CA ALA A 12 -13.16 15.81 52.81
C ALA A 12 -13.60 16.55 51.53
N ILE A 13 -12.82 17.55 51.12
CA ILE A 13 -12.96 18.15 49.79
C ILE A 13 -12.37 17.17 48.79
N ALA A 14 -13.20 16.34 48.18
CA ALA A 14 -12.83 15.62 46.98
C ALA A 14 -12.78 16.63 45.83
N ILE A 15 -11.58 17.13 45.51
CA ILE A 15 -11.33 17.82 44.25
C ILE A 15 -11.38 16.75 43.17
N LEU A 16 -12.56 16.54 42.58
CA LEU A 16 -12.70 15.81 41.33
C LEU A 16 -12.08 16.69 40.25
N THR A 17 -10.80 16.50 39.99
CA THR A 17 -10.20 16.94 38.73
C THR A 17 -10.85 16.13 37.62
N MET A 18 -11.99 16.61 37.10
CA MET A 18 -12.44 16.20 35.78
C MET A 18 -11.36 16.65 34.81
N VAL A 19 -10.46 15.74 34.46
CA VAL A 19 -9.81 15.82 33.16
C VAL A 19 -10.96 15.70 32.16
N PRO A 20 -11.25 16.72 31.34
CA PRO A 20 -12.19 16.54 30.25
C PRO A 20 -11.48 15.60 29.28
N VAL A 21 -11.73 14.30 29.43
CA VAL A 21 -11.54 13.35 28.34
C VAL A 21 -12.58 13.76 27.32
N ILE A 22 -12.22 14.73 26.47
CA ILE A 22 -12.89 14.96 25.20
C ILE A 22 -12.50 13.75 24.35
N ALA A 23 -13.07 12.59 24.67
CA ALA A 23 -13.26 11.53 23.71
C ALA A 23 -14.39 12.03 22.81
N THR A 24 -14.06 12.95 21.89
CA THR A 24 -14.80 13.03 20.64
C THR A 24 -14.60 11.67 19.99
N PHE A 25 -15.52 10.76 20.27
CA PHE A 25 -15.80 9.60 19.43
C PHE A 25 -16.10 10.17 18.05
N PHE A 26 -15.07 10.27 17.20
CA PHE A 26 -15.27 10.35 15.78
C PHE A 26 -15.88 9.01 15.39
N LEU A 27 -17.22 8.95 15.37
CA LEU A 27 -17.96 7.87 14.75
C LEU A 27 -17.82 8.01 13.24
N PHE A 28 -16.60 7.84 12.74
CA PHE A 28 -16.45 7.38 11.38
C PHE A 28 -17.00 5.95 11.39
N PRO A 29 -18.05 5.61 10.62
CA PRO A 29 -18.69 4.30 10.67
C PRO A 29 -17.84 3.20 10.02
N TYR A 30 -16.52 3.41 9.92
CA TYR A 30 -15.53 2.53 9.30
C TYR A 30 -14.64 2.01 10.42
N GLN A 31 -14.86 0.76 10.80
CA GLN A 31 -13.92 0.08 11.68
C GLN A 31 -12.80 -0.49 10.78
N PRO A 32 -11.52 -0.10 10.97
CA PRO A 32 -10.40 -0.62 10.16
C PRO A 32 -10.36 -2.15 10.10
N THR A 33 -10.81 -2.81 11.17
CA THR A 33 -10.84 -4.28 11.31
C THR A 33 -12.08 -4.92 10.70
N LYS A 34 -13.06 -4.14 10.25
CA LYS A 34 -14.31 -4.59 9.63
C LYS A 34 -14.68 -3.64 8.48
N PRO A 35 -13.92 -3.65 7.38
CA PRO A 35 -14.24 -2.84 6.22
C PRO A 35 -15.64 -3.18 5.67
N PRO A 36 -16.38 -2.22 5.10
CA PRO A 36 -17.67 -2.47 4.49
C PRO A 36 -17.48 -3.43 3.30
N GLN A 37 -18.47 -4.27 3.01
CA GLN A 37 -18.48 -5.05 1.78
C GLN A 37 -18.94 -4.19 0.60
N ALA A 38 -18.21 -4.28 -0.50
CA ALA A 38 -18.59 -3.69 -1.77
C ALA A 38 -19.55 -4.63 -2.53
N ASN A 39 -20.36 -4.03 -3.39
CA ASN A 39 -21.33 -4.70 -4.24
C ASN A 39 -20.64 -5.32 -5.47
N GLU A 40 -20.30 -6.58 -5.35
CA GLU A 40 -19.68 -7.38 -6.43
C GLU A 40 -20.68 -8.06 -7.36
N VAL A 41 -21.99 -7.74 -7.27
CA VAL A 41 -23.01 -8.31 -8.15
C VAL A 41 -22.71 -7.95 -9.60
N GLY A 42 -22.58 -8.98 -10.44
CA GLY A 42 -22.19 -8.85 -11.84
C GLY A 42 -20.68 -8.99 -12.10
N SER A 43 -19.89 -9.31 -11.08
CA SER A 43 -18.46 -9.63 -11.26
C SER A 43 -18.29 -10.94 -12.02
N THR A 44 -17.23 -11.01 -12.81
CA THR A 44 -16.84 -12.19 -13.58
C THR A 44 -15.34 -12.43 -13.43
N PRO A 45 -14.86 -13.68 -13.54
CA PRO A 45 -13.42 -13.97 -13.52
C PRO A 45 -12.65 -13.17 -14.57
N GLU A 46 -13.18 -13.02 -15.78
CA GLU A 46 -12.55 -12.27 -16.86
C GLU A 46 -12.47 -10.77 -16.57
N GLY A 47 -13.55 -10.19 -16.01
CA GLY A 47 -13.57 -8.78 -15.65
C GLY A 47 -12.64 -8.45 -14.48
N ILE A 48 -12.53 -9.36 -13.50
CA ILE A 48 -11.53 -9.27 -12.42
C ILE A 48 -10.12 -9.21 -13.02
N GLN A 49 -9.81 -10.10 -13.96
CA GLN A 49 -8.52 -10.11 -14.65
C GLN A 49 -8.26 -8.82 -15.43
N GLU A 50 -9.28 -8.24 -16.06
CA GLU A 50 -9.15 -6.97 -16.80
C GLU A 50 -8.81 -5.80 -15.86
N VAL A 51 -9.54 -5.64 -14.75
CA VAL A 51 -9.27 -4.59 -13.75
C VAL A 51 -7.89 -4.74 -13.13
N MET A 52 -7.45 -5.96 -12.86
CA MET A 52 -6.10 -6.19 -12.35
C MET A 52 -5.02 -5.91 -13.38
N LYS A 53 -5.22 -6.30 -14.65
CA LYS A 53 -4.27 -5.96 -15.72
C LYS A 53 -4.13 -4.44 -15.84
N ALA A 54 -5.24 -3.70 -15.70
CA ALA A 54 -5.21 -2.25 -15.63
C ALA A 54 -4.37 -1.74 -14.45
N ASN A 55 -4.59 -2.26 -13.24
CA ASN A 55 -3.78 -1.91 -12.06
C ASN A 55 -2.28 -2.24 -12.27
N ASN A 56 -1.97 -3.42 -12.81
CA ASN A 56 -0.60 -3.86 -13.04
C ASN A 56 0.09 -2.99 -14.12
N GLN A 57 -0.59 -2.67 -15.21
CA GLN A 57 -0.07 -1.75 -16.23
C GLN A 57 0.21 -0.37 -15.63
N PHE A 58 -0.72 0.16 -14.82
CA PHE A 58 -0.53 1.40 -14.10
C PHE A 58 0.67 1.32 -13.14
N ALA A 59 0.84 0.19 -12.43
CA ALA A 59 1.98 -0.03 -11.55
C ALA A 59 3.31 0.22 -12.27
N PHE A 60 3.53 -0.40 -13.43
CA PHE A 60 4.78 -0.23 -14.18
C PHE A 60 4.92 1.14 -14.84
N LYS A 61 3.83 1.76 -15.32
CA LYS A 61 3.86 3.14 -15.81
C LYS A 61 4.34 4.10 -14.71
N LEU A 62 3.75 4.00 -13.52
CA LEU A 62 4.13 4.82 -12.38
C LEU A 62 5.55 4.50 -11.89
N TYR A 63 5.95 3.23 -11.89
CA TYR A 63 7.31 2.83 -11.57
C TYR A 63 8.33 3.56 -12.46
N SER A 64 8.11 3.53 -13.77
CA SER A 64 9.00 4.17 -14.73
C SER A 64 9.09 5.69 -14.50
N GLU A 65 7.97 6.34 -14.22
CA GLU A 65 7.94 7.77 -13.92
C GLU A 65 8.67 8.11 -12.61
N LEU A 66 8.47 7.32 -11.55
CA LEU A 66 9.18 7.50 -10.28
C LEU A 66 10.67 7.20 -10.42
N ALA A 67 11.07 6.16 -11.15
CA ALA A 67 12.47 5.80 -11.38
C ALA A 67 13.25 6.90 -12.12
N ARG A 68 12.57 7.73 -12.93
CA ARG A 68 13.19 8.89 -13.59
C ARG A 68 13.38 10.09 -12.65
N ARG A 69 12.58 10.19 -11.58
CA ARG A 69 12.59 11.30 -10.62
C ARG A 69 13.43 10.99 -9.39
N GLU A 70 13.42 9.74 -8.96
CA GLU A 70 14.06 9.26 -7.74
C GLU A 70 15.30 8.44 -8.08
N SER A 71 16.46 8.88 -7.60
CA SER A 71 17.72 8.12 -7.73
C SER A 71 17.90 7.07 -6.62
N GLY A 72 17.09 7.14 -5.56
CA GLY A 72 17.20 6.28 -4.38
C GLY A 72 16.22 5.11 -4.38
N ASN A 73 15.90 4.65 -3.18
CA ASN A 73 14.87 3.66 -2.94
C ASN A 73 13.51 4.17 -3.42
N ILE A 74 12.68 3.27 -3.93
CA ILE A 74 11.30 3.56 -4.33
C ILE A 74 10.41 2.57 -3.62
N PHE A 75 9.26 3.03 -3.12
CA PHE A 75 8.25 2.13 -2.60
C PHE A 75 6.88 2.76 -2.69
N TYR A 76 5.90 2.08 -3.28
CA TYR A 76 4.54 2.61 -3.34
C TYR A 76 3.53 1.47 -3.49
N SER A 77 2.25 1.81 -3.31
CA SER A 77 1.15 0.90 -3.58
C SER A 77 0.41 1.37 -4.82
N PRO A 78 0.60 0.72 -5.98
CA PRO A 78 -0.18 1.05 -7.17
C PRO A 78 -1.67 0.77 -6.94
N TYR A 79 -2.01 -0.32 -6.24
CA TYR A 79 -3.39 -0.66 -5.92
C TYR A 79 -4.10 0.44 -5.12
N SER A 80 -3.43 1.02 -4.12
CA SER A 80 -3.94 2.14 -3.31
C SER A 80 -4.28 3.35 -4.18
N ILE A 81 -3.34 3.78 -5.02
CA ILE A 81 -3.50 4.94 -5.91
C ILE A 81 -4.59 4.66 -6.96
N PHE A 82 -4.56 3.47 -7.57
CA PHE A 82 -5.55 3.03 -8.54
C PHE A 82 -6.97 3.06 -7.94
N SER A 83 -7.12 2.59 -6.69
CA SER A 83 -8.40 2.61 -5.96
C SER A 83 -8.94 4.04 -5.77
N ALA A 84 -8.09 4.95 -5.28
CA ALA A 84 -8.47 6.35 -5.07
C ALA A 84 -8.86 7.05 -6.39
N LEU A 85 -8.12 6.77 -7.45
CA LEU A 85 -8.31 7.41 -8.75
C LEU A 85 -9.47 6.78 -9.54
N ALA A 86 -9.83 5.52 -9.26
CA ALA A 86 -11.06 4.91 -9.77
C ALA A 86 -12.30 5.57 -9.15
N MET A 87 -12.31 5.83 -7.83
CA MET A 87 -13.38 6.61 -7.17
C MET A 87 -13.48 8.04 -7.74
N THR A 88 -12.35 8.63 -8.13
CA THR A 88 -12.31 9.95 -8.77
C THR A 88 -12.86 9.90 -10.19
N TYR A 89 -12.50 8.86 -10.95
CA TYR A 89 -12.93 8.64 -12.34
C TYR A 89 -14.46 8.48 -12.47
N GLU A 90 -15.15 7.91 -11.48
CA GLU A 90 -16.62 7.83 -11.43
C GLU A 90 -17.35 9.18 -11.51
N GLY A 91 -16.63 10.26 -11.17
CA GLY A 91 -17.09 11.63 -11.23
C GLY A 91 -16.59 12.41 -12.46
N ALA A 92 -15.60 11.88 -13.17
CA ALA A 92 -15.00 12.53 -14.34
C ALA A 92 -15.90 12.42 -15.57
N LYS A 93 -15.83 13.42 -16.46
CA LYS A 93 -16.49 13.46 -17.76
C LYS A 93 -15.54 14.01 -18.84
N GLY A 94 -15.98 13.95 -20.10
CA GLY A 94 -15.29 14.56 -21.23
C GLY A 94 -13.81 14.18 -21.35
N GLY A 95 -12.96 15.18 -21.65
CA GLY A 95 -11.52 15.01 -21.79
C GLY A 95 -10.84 14.50 -20.51
N THR A 96 -11.24 14.99 -19.34
CA THR A 96 -10.71 14.53 -18.05
C THR A 96 -10.92 13.04 -17.83
N ALA A 97 -12.12 12.53 -18.12
CA ALA A 97 -12.38 11.09 -18.05
C ALA A 97 -11.54 10.30 -19.05
N ALA A 98 -11.43 10.80 -20.30
CA ALA A 98 -10.66 10.12 -21.33
C ALA A 98 -9.17 10.00 -20.97
N GLU A 99 -8.56 11.07 -20.46
CA GLU A 99 -7.18 11.09 -19.98
C GLU A 99 -6.97 10.10 -18.83
N MET A 100 -7.81 10.16 -17.78
CA MET A 100 -7.72 9.23 -16.65
C MET A 100 -7.85 7.78 -17.10
N LYS A 101 -8.81 7.49 -17.98
CA LYS A 101 -9.02 6.14 -18.52
C LYS A 101 -7.76 5.59 -19.19
N VAL A 102 -7.03 6.42 -19.95
CA VAL A 102 -5.78 6.02 -20.62
C VAL A 102 -4.64 5.80 -19.62
N VAL A 103 -4.48 6.69 -18.64
CA VAL A 103 -3.41 6.57 -17.64
C VAL A 103 -3.54 5.29 -16.83
N PHE A 104 -4.73 5.04 -16.27
CA PHE A 104 -5.01 3.88 -15.43
C PHE A 104 -5.41 2.63 -16.22
N SER A 105 -5.53 2.72 -17.55
CA SER A 105 -6.06 1.65 -18.39
C SER A 105 -7.44 1.16 -17.90
N PHE A 106 -8.30 2.06 -17.38
CA PHE A 106 -9.57 1.64 -16.81
C PHE A 106 -10.45 0.96 -17.88
N PRO A 107 -11.03 -0.22 -17.58
CA PRO A 107 -12.02 -0.82 -18.45
C PRO A 107 -13.31 0.00 -18.45
N GLU A 108 -14.28 -0.41 -19.28
CA GLU A 108 -15.61 0.21 -19.26
C GLU A 108 -16.27 0.07 -17.88
N SER A 109 -17.11 1.03 -17.49
CA SER A 109 -17.62 1.11 -16.11
C SER A 109 -18.45 -0.09 -15.67
N ASP A 110 -19.11 -0.78 -16.59
CA ASP A 110 -19.85 -2.03 -16.34
C ASP A 110 -18.92 -3.20 -16.02
N VAL A 111 -17.69 -3.17 -16.54
CA VAL A 111 -16.62 -4.09 -16.13
C VAL A 111 -15.91 -3.58 -14.87
N LEU A 112 -15.50 -2.31 -14.81
CA LEU A 112 -14.70 -1.76 -13.71
C LEU A 112 -15.40 -1.96 -12.35
N ARG A 113 -16.66 -1.56 -12.23
CA ARG A 113 -17.36 -1.46 -10.95
C ARG A 113 -17.49 -2.79 -10.20
N PRO A 114 -18.21 -3.81 -10.72
CA PRO A 114 -18.43 -5.03 -9.97
C PRO A 114 -17.14 -5.83 -9.78
N ASN A 115 -16.21 -5.76 -10.74
CA ASN A 115 -14.95 -6.50 -10.68
C ASN A 115 -13.93 -5.85 -9.74
N PHE A 116 -13.91 -4.52 -9.65
CA PHE A 116 -13.17 -3.83 -8.59
C PHE A 116 -13.76 -4.15 -7.21
N ALA A 117 -15.09 -4.16 -7.08
CA ALA A 117 -15.75 -4.53 -5.83
C ALA A 117 -15.36 -5.94 -5.37
N ALA A 118 -15.32 -6.92 -6.29
CA ALA A 118 -14.86 -8.27 -6.00
C ALA A 118 -13.39 -8.31 -5.54
N LEU A 119 -12.50 -7.57 -6.21
CA LEU A 119 -11.09 -7.46 -5.80
C LEU A 119 -10.95 -6.85 -4.40
N TYR A 120 -11.69 -5.76 -4.15
CA TYR A 120 -11.71 -5.09 -2.86
C TYR A 120 -12.21 -6.04 -1.75
N ASN A 121 -13.30 -6.78 -1.98
CA ASN A 121 -13.83 -7.74 -1.01
C ASN A 121 -12.83 -8.86 -0.73
N ARG A 122 -12.20 -9.41 -1.77
CA ARG A 122 -11.21 -10.49 -1.63
C ARG A 122 -9.96 -10.05 -0.87
N ILE A 123 -9.49 -8.83 -1.12
CA ILE A 123 -8.32 -8.26 -0.45
C ILE A 123 -8.59 -8.02 1.04
N ASN A 124 -9.81 -7.63 1.39
CA ASN A 124 -10.24 -7.37 2.77
C ASN A 124 -10.84 -8.59 3.48
N GLU A 125 -10.84 -9.76 2.84
CA GLU A 125 -11.29 -11.00 3.46
C GLU A 125 -10.32 -11.39 4.61
N GLU A 126 -10.87 -11.81 5.76
CA GLU A 126 -10.06 -12.26 6.88
C GLU A 126 -9.15 -13.43 6.46
N ALA A 127 -7.84 -13.24 6.60
CA ALA A 127 -6.85 -14.25 6.28
C ALA A 127 -6.06 -14.66 7.52
N LYS A 128 -5.73 -15.95 7.60
CA LYS A 128 -4.84 -16.47 8.65
C LYS A 128 -3.39 -16.28 8.22
N GLY A 129 -2.62 -15.52 8.99
CA GLY A 129 -1.16 -15.40 8.82
C GLY A 129 -0.67 -14.16 8.08
N TYR A 130 -1.58 -13.29 7.64
CA TYR A 130 -1.26 -11.92 7.28
C TYR A 130 -2.43 -11.00 7.62
N GLU A 131 -2.14 -9.72 7.74
CA GLU A 131 -3.05 -8.62 7.95
C GLU A 131 -2.87 -7.66 6.78
N LEU A 132 -3.95 -7.49 6.02
CA LEU A 132 -4.03 -6.54 4.93
C LEU A 132 -5.24 -5.66 5.21
N ARG A 133 -5.00 -4.38 5.44
CA ARG A 133 -6.06 -3.40 5.68
C ARG A 133 -6.04 -2.41 4.52
N THR A 134 -7.20 -2.17 3.94
CA THR A 134 -7.40 -1.05 3.01
C THR A 134 -8.41 -0.11 3.63
N GLY A 135 -8.23 1.19 3.45
CA GLY A 135 -9.09 2.24 4.00
C GLY A 135 -9.39 3.27 2.92
N ASN A 136 -10.53 3.14 2.27
CA ASN A 136 -11.03 4.11 1.29
C ASN A 136 -11.94 5.14 1.99
N ALA A 137 -11.65 6.43 1.81
CA ALA A 137 -12.50 7.48 2.34
C ALA A 137 -12.61 8.66 1.38
N LEU A 138 -13.82 9.22 1.32
CA LEU A 138 -14.12 10.51 0.71
C LEU A 138 -14.42 11.52 1.81
N TRP A 139 -13.76 12.66 1.77
CA TRP A 139 -13.95 13.76 2.70
C TRP A 139 -14.53 14.94 1.94
N ILE A 140 -15.80 15.23 2.14
CA ILE A 140 -16.55 16.23 1.37
C ILE A 140 -16.81 17.48 2.17
N GLN A 141 -16.71 18.64 1.53
CA GLN A 141 -17.05 19.92 2.15
C GLN A 141 -18.54 19.95 2.53
N LYS A 142 -18.78 20.35 3.77
CA LYS A 142 -20.10 20.63 4.31
C LYS A 142 -20.86 21.62 3.41
N ASP A 143 -22.13 21.29 3.17
CA ASP A 143 -23.06 22.06 2.35
C ASP A 143 -22.65 22.22 0.87
N TYR A 144 -21.64 21.46 0.41
CA TYR A 144 -21.27 21.41 -1.00
C TYR A 144 -22.12 20.38 -1.77
N PRO A 145 -22.67 20.72 -2.96
CA PRO A 145 -23.72 19.94 -3.59
C PRO A 145 -23.19 18.73 -4.38
N PHE A 146 -22.71 17.70 -3.69
CA PHE A 146 -22.38 16.41 -4.32
C PHE A 146 -23.65 15.68 -4.79
N LEU A 147 -23.58 15.07 -5.97
CA LEU A 147 -24.64 14.24 -6.53
C LEU A 147 -24.75 12.94 -5.76
N GLU A 148 -25.95 12.61 -5.28
CA GLU A 148 -26.21 11.35 -4.56
C GLU A 148 -25.80 10.13 -5.38
N ASP A 149 -26.02 10.15 -6.69
CA ASP A 149 -25.69 9.02 -7.56
C ASP A 149 -24.17 8.77 -7.61
N TYR A 150 -23.35 9.81 -7.49
CA TYR A 150 -21.89 9.66 -7.39
C TYR A 150 -21.51 8.97 -6.07
N LEU A 151 -22.03 9.47 -4.95
CA LEU A 151 -21.76 8.91 -3.63
C LEU A 151 -22.20 7.44 -3.54
N LYS A 152 -23.40 7.11 -4.04
CA LYS A 152 -23.92 5.74 -4.09
C LYS A 152 -23.02 4.80 -4.91
N ARG A 153 -22.41 5.27 -6.01
CA ARG A 153 -21.47 4.46 -6.80
C ARG A 153 -20.18 4.19 -6.03
N VAL A 154 -19.62 5.21 -5.39
CA VAL A 154 -18.38 5.08 -4.60
C VAL A 154 -18.58 4.15 -3.41
N GLU A 155 -19.64 4.37 -2.64
CA GLU A 155 -20.00 3.52 -1.49
C GLU A 155 -20.35 2.10 -1.92
N GLY A 156 -21.05 1.96 -3.05
CA GLY A 156 -21.47 0.68 -3.59
C GLY A 156 -20.29 -0.18 -4.04
N TYR A 157 -19.36 0.34 -4.83
CA TYR A 157 -18.38 -0.49 -5.53
C TYR A 157 -16.95 -0.43 -4.98
N TYR A 158 -16.60 0.61 -4.23
CA TYR A 158 -15.21 0.85 -3.86
C TYR A 158 -14.97 0.75 -2.35
N GLY A 159 -16.02 0.45 -1.56
CA GLY A 159 -15.94 0.39 -0.10
C GLY A 159 -15.60 1.73 0.55
N GLY A 160 -15.62 2.82 -0.22
CA GLY A 160 -15.33 4.17 0.25
C GLY A 160 -16.56 4.77 0.91
N LYS A 161 -16.44 5.29 2.13
CA LYS A 161 -17.52 6.05 2.77
C LYS A 161 -17.27 7.55 2.63
N ALA A 162 -18.34 8.29 2.31
CA ALA A 162 -18.29 9.74 2.32
C ALA A 162 -18.49 10.26 3.75
N THR A 163 -17.60 11.16 4.17
CA THR A 163 -17.69 11.88 5.43
C THR A 163 -17.67 13.37 5.19
N VAL A 164 -18.61 14.06 5.83
CA VAL A 164 -18.73 15.51 5.73
C VAL A 164 -17.77 16.17 6.72
N LEU A 165 -16.90 17.03 6.22
CA LEU A 165 -16.02 17.89 6.99
C LEU A 165 -16.26 19.36 6.63
N ASP A 166 -15.83 20.29 7.47
CA ASP A 166 -15.93 21.73 7.18
C ASP A 166 -14.53 22.30 6.93
N PHE A 167 -14.04 22.15 5.70
CA PHE A 167 -12.77 22.72 5.24
C PHE A 167 -12.79 24.25 5.25
N VAL A 168 -13.95 24.87 5.03
CA VAL A 168 -14.10 26.34 5.00
C VAL A 168 -13.97 26.94 6.39
N ALA A 169 -14.72 26.43 7.37
CA ALA A 169 -14.73 27.02 8.71
C ALA A 169 -13.77 26.31 9.70
N GLU A 170 -13.43 25.05 9.46
CA GLU A 170 -12.65 24.20 10.38
C GLU A 170 -11.49 23.48 9.66
N THR A 171 -10.74 24.16 8.78
CA THR A 171 -9.67 23.58 7.94
C THR A 171 -8.68 22.70 8.72
N GLU A 172 -8.07 23.23 9.79
CA GLU A 172 -7.08 22.49 10.58
C GLU A 172 -7.68 21.26 11.30
N LYS A 173 -8.93 21.38 11.76
CA LYS A 173 -9.63 20.26 12.42
C LYS A 173 -9.98 19.18 11.40
N SER A 174 -10.37 19.58 10.20
CA SER A 174 -10.62 18.67 9.08
C SER A 174 -9.33 17.92 8.70
N GLN A 175 -8.21 18.62 8.58
CA GLN A 175 -6.89 18.00 8.37
C GLN A 175 -6.56 16.97 9.46
N LYS A 176 -6.66 17.36 10.74
CA LYS A 176 -6.37 16.45 11.87
C LYS A 176 -7.28 15.23 11.86
N THR A 177 -8.54 15.39 11.48
CA THR A 177 -9.50 14.28 11.36
C THR A 177 -9.05 13.27 10.28
N ILE A 178 -8.65 13.78 9.11
CA ILE A 178 -8.16 12.93 8.02
C ILE A 178 -6.88 12.20 8.43
N ASN A 179 -5.91 12.93 8.99
CA ASN A 179 -4.64 12.34 9.41
C ASN A 179 -4.84 11.29 10.52
N ALA A 180 -5.73 11.52 11.49
CA ALA A 180 -6.05 10.54 12.53
C ALA A 180 -6.68 9.26 11.94
N PHE A 181 -7.56 9.38 10.94
CA PHE A 181 -8.12 8.22 10.25
C PHE A 181 -7.01 7.42 9.56
N ILE A 182 -6.12 8.07 8.81
CA ILE A 182 -5.02 7.39 8.11
C ILE A 182 -4.06 6.74 9.09
N GLU A 183 -3.75 7.41 10.19
CA GLU A 183 -2.91 6.86 11.25
C GLU A 183 -3.52 5.58 11.82
N GLU A 184 -4.83 5.57 12.10
CA GLU A 184 -5.54 4.39 12.59
C GLU A 184 -5.55 3.24 11.55
N GLN A 185 -5.86 3.54 10.28
CA GLN A 185 -5.88 2.54 9.20
C GLN A 185 -4.51 1.88 8.98
N THR A 186 -3.44 2.63 9.26
CA THR A 186 -2.06 2.21 8.98
C THR A 186 -1.32 1.71 10.21
N ASN A 187 -2.04 1.39 11.28
CA ASN A 187 -1.44 0.92 12.54
C ASN A 187 -0.37 1.90 13.08
N ASN A 188 -0.65 3.20 12.95
CA ASN A 188 0.19 4.33 13.32
C ASN A 188 1.51 4.46 12.53
N LYS A 189 1.62 3.81 11.37
CA LYS A 189 2.81 3.89 10.50
C LYS A 189 2.84 5.12 9.61
N ILE A 190 1.68 5.57 9.15
CA ILE A 190 1.56 6.78 8.34
C ILE A 190 0.92 7.85 9.21
N LYS A 191 1.74 8.83 9.60
CA LYS A 191 1.31 10.00 10.37
C LYS A 191 1.38 11.23 9.49
N ASP A 192 0.49 12.18 9.75
CA ASP A 192 0.48 13.48 9.08
C ASP A 192 0.53 13.37 7.53
N LEU A 193 -0.28 12.47 6.97
CA LEU A 193 -0.37 12.24 5.53
C LEU A 193 -0.55 13.57 4.78
N ILE A 194 -1.49 14.40 5.25
CA ILE A 194 -1.72 15.76 4.75
C ILE A 194 -0.93 16.74 5.63
N PRO A 195 0.16 17.34 5.11
CA PRO A 195 0.94 18.33 5.87
C PRO A 195 0.16 19.64 6.06
N PRO A 196 0.47 20.44 7.10
CA PRO A 196 -0.10 21.78 7.28
C PRO A 196 -0.03 22.62 6.01
N GLY A 197 -1.14 23.28 5.65
CA GLY A 197 -1.25 24.14 4.47
C GLY A 197 -1.55 23.45 3.13
N TYR A 198 -1.67 22.11 3.09
CA TYR A 198 -2.04 21.37 1.86
C TYR A 198 -3.55 21.28 1.61
N ILE A 199 -4.36 21.62 2.61
CA ILE A 199 -5.78 21.87 2.45
C ILE A 199 -6.08 23.26 3.02
N ASP A 200 -7.08 23.90 2.45
CA ASP A 200 -7.43 25.31 2.66
C ASP A 200 -8.96 25.52 2.63
N GLU A 201 -9.40 26.76 2.79
CA GLU A 201 -10.81 27.13 2.69
C GLU A 201 -11.42 26.95 1.28
N TYR A 202 -10.60 26.69 0.25
CA TYR A 202 -11.04 26.39 -1.11
C TYR A 202 -11.22 24.89 -1.35
N THR A 203 -10.73 24.06 -0.44
CA THR A 203 -10.85 22.60 -0.53
C THR A 203 -12.31 22.16 -0.47
N ARG A 204 -12.73 21.30 -1.41
CA ARG A 204 -14.10 20.77 -1.51
C ARG A 204 -14.20 19.27 -1.37
N LEU A 205 -13.13 18.57 -1.73
CA LEU A 205 -13.05 17.12 -1.71
C LEU A 205 -11.61 16.72 -1.40
N VAL A 206 -11.45 15.77 -0.50
CA VAL A 206 -10.20 15.01 -0.35
C VAL A 206 -10.55 13.53 -0.52
N LEU A 207 -9.83 12.82 -1.36
CA LEU A 207 -9.89 11.36 -1.43
C LEU A 207 -8.65 10.78 -0.78
N THR A 208 -8.84 9.82 0.10
CA THR A 208 -7.72 9.11 0.71
C THR A 208 -7.89 7.62 0.57
N ASN A 209 -6.83 6.94 0.16
CA ASN A 209 -6.68 5.50 0.35
C ASN A 209 -5.50 5.27 1.30
N ALA A 210 -5.73 4.47 2.34
CA ALA A 210 -4.67 3.89 3.14
C ALA A 210 -4.60 2.39 2.83
N ILE A 211 -3.39 1.85 2.70
CA ILE A 211 -3.16 0.42 2.65
C ILE A 211 -2.06 0.06 3.65
N TYR A 212 -2.29 -0.98 4.44
CA TYR A 212 -1.36 -1.49 5.41
C TYR A 212 -1.25 -3.00 5.23
N PHE A 213 -0.01 -3.48 5.14
CA PHE A 213 0.27 -4.89 5.00
C PHE A 213 1.29 -5.33 6.05
N LYS A 214 0.93 -6.40 6.76
CA LYS A 214 1.79 -7.13 7.68
C LYS A 214 1.58 -8.62 7.41
N GLY A 215 2.60 -9.36 7.02
CA GLY A 215 2.47 -10.78 6.71
C GLY A 215 3.66 -11.59 7.18
N TYR A 216 3.46 -12.81 7.67
CA TYR A 216 4.57 -13.68 8.06
C TYR A 216 5.03 -14.52 6.87
N TRP A 217 6.32 -14.72 6.65
CA TRP A 217 6.82 -15.67 5.65
C TRP A 217 6.23 -17.06 5.89
N LYS A 218 5.90 -17.79 4.82
CA LYS A 218 5.55 -19.21 4.91
C LYS A 218 6.74 -20.00 5.47
N THR A 219 7.94 -19.63 5.06
CA THR A 219 9.22 -20.15 5.56
C THR A 219 10.04 -18.97 6.06
N ALA A 220 10.16 -18.84 7.37
CA ALA A 220 10.90 -17.74 7.99
C ALA A 220 12.43 -17.93 7.87
N PHE A 221 13.15 -16.83 7.83
CA PHE A 221 14.60 -16.83 7.99
C PHE A 221 14.97 -17.13 9.44
N ASN A 222 16.15 -17.72 9.65
CA ASN A 222 16.64 -17.96 10.99
C ASN A 222 17.35 -16.71 11.51
N GLU A 223 16.80 -16.09 12.56
CA GLU A 223 17.40 -14.91 13.23
C GLU A 223 18.85 -15.14 13.63
N SER A 224 19.22 -16.37 14.05
CA SER A 224 20.59 -16.68 14.45
C SER A 224 21.60 -16.69 13.29
N LEU A 225 21.12 -16.77 12.05
CA LEU A 225 21.95 -16.73 10.83
C LEU A 225 22.00 -15.32 10.23
N THR A 226 21.23 -14.37 10.79
CA THR A 226 21.29 -12.98 10.36
C THR A 226 22.56 -12.34 10.92
N GLY A 227 23.29 -11.65 10.06
CA GLY A 227 24.54 -11.01 10.44
C GLY A 227 24.90 -9.86 9.52
N GLU A 228 25.91 -9.10 9.91
CA GLU A 228 26.42 -8.00 9.08
C GLU A 228 27.09 -8.56 7.82
N ASP A 229 26.72 -8.01 6.66
CA ASP A 229 27.27 -8.39 5.36
C ASP A 229 27.36 -7.16 4.43
N ASP A 230 28.08 -7.31 3.32
CA ASP A 230 28.20 -6.25 2.31
C ASP A 230 27.00 -6.24 1.36
N PHE A 231 26.46 -5.04 1.11
CA PHE A 231 25.52 -4.76 0.03
C PHE A 231 26.13 -3.76 -0.94
N TRP A 232 26.30 -4.17 -2.20
CA TRP A 232 27.01 -3.45 -3.25
C TRP A 232 26.10 -2.43 -3.95
N ILE A 233 26.10 -1.19 -3.45
CA ILE A 233 25.36 -0.07 -4.04
C ILE A 233 26.03 0.51 -5.30
N ALA A 234 27.28 0.12 -5.58
CA ALA A 234 28.00 0.35 -6.84
C ALA A 234 29.16 -0.67 -6.97
N PRO A 235 29.80 -0.84 -8.15
CA PRO A 235 30.83 -1.86 -8.36
C PRO A 235 32.00 -1.87 -7.35
N ASN A 236 32.34 -0.70 -6.79
CA ASN A 236 33.42 -0.55 -5.80
C ASN A 236 32.95 0.11 -4.49
N ARG A 237 31.64 0.13 -4.22
CA ARG A 237 31.06 0.76 -3.04
C ARG A 237 30.02 -0.17 -2.43
N SER A 238 30.31 -0.66 -1.23
CA SER A 238 29.34 -1.39 -0.40
C SER A 238 28.96 -0.60 0.85
N VAL A 239 27.83 -0.97 1.42
CA VAL A 239 27.39 -0.59 2.76
C VAL A 239 27.18 -1.85 3.59
N LYS A 240 27.31 -1.74 4.91
CA LYS A 240 27.04 -2.85 5.83
C LYS A 240 25.56 -2.93 6.13
N VAL A 241 24.98 -4.12 5.99
CA VAL A 241 23.56 -4.38 6.22
C VAL A 241 23.37 -5.64 7.07
N GLN A 242 22.23 -5.74 7.75
CA GLN A 242 21.81 -6.98 8.39
C GLN A 242 21.26 -7.92 7.32
N MET A 243 22.07 -8.88 6.88
CA MET A 243 21.72 -9.84 5.84
C MET A 243 21.08 -11.07 6.47
N MET A 244 19.79 -11.28 6.19
CA MET A 244 19.09 -12.48 6.62
C MET A 244 19.50 -13.66 5.76
N ARG A 245 19.57 -14.86 6.35
CA ARG A 245 19.97 -16.08 5.65
C ARG A 245 19.00 -17.22 5.92
N MET A 246 18.69 -17.96 4.87
CA MET A 246 17.88 -19.16 4.91
C MET A 246 18.60 -20.25 4.11
N ASN A 247 18.71 -21.43 4.72
CA ASN A 247 19.18 -22.66 4.07
C ASN A 247 17.99 -23.62 4.01
N PRO A 248 17.23 -23.63 2.89
CA PRO A 248 16.07 -24.48 2.75
C PRO A 248 16.43 -25.96 2.90
N ASN A 249 15.59 -26.74 3.58
CA ASN A 249 15.77 -28.18 3.67
C ASN A 249 15.47 -28.86 2.31
N GLU A 250 15.74 -30.17 2.20
CA GLU A 250 15.64 -30.92 0.95
C GLU A 250 14.25 -30.90 0.30
N THR A 251 13.18 -30.70 1.07
CA THR A 251 11.80 -30.70 0.59
C THR A 251 11.23 -29.31 0.34
N THR A 252 11.89 -28.26 0.83
CA THR A 252 11.43 -26.87 0.67
C THR A 252 11.86 -26.34 -0.69
N LYS A 253 10.87 -25.95 -1.50
CA LYS A 253 11.07 -25.37 -2.82
C LYS A 253 10.45 -23.99 -2.90
N PHE A 254 11.01 -23.17 -3.78
CA PHE A 254 10.52 -21.83 -4.09
C PHE A 254 10.34 -21.69 -5.59
N ASN A 255 9.38 -20.89 -6.03
CA ASN A 255 9.33 -20.49 -7.42
C ASN A 255 10.54 -19.59 -7.69
N TYR A 256 11.39 -20.05 -8.61
CA TYR A 256 12.67 -19.42 -8.90
C TYR A 256 12.98 -19.54 -10.40
N ALA A 257 13.69 -18.54 -10.93
CA ALA A 257 14.32 -18.60 -12.23
C ALA A 257 15.67 -17.89 -12.20
N ASP A 258 16.67 -18.48 -12.85
CA ASP A 258 17.88 -17.79 -13.30
C ASP A 258 17.85 -17.75 -14.82
N ILE A 259 17.69 -16.55 -15.40
CA ILE A 259 17.60 -16.36 -16.84
C ILE A 259 18.86 -15.69 -17.41
N GLY A 260 19.98 -15.82 -16.70
CA GLY A 260 21.27 -15.25 -17.08
C GLY A 260 21.48 -13.86 -16.49
N ASP A 261 20.73 -12.86 -16.95
CA ASP A 261 20.94 -11.46 -16.53
C ASP A 261 20.08 -11.05 -15.33
N VAL A 262 19.10 -11.88 -14.97
CA VAL A 262 18.18 -11.62 -13.87
C VAL A 262 17.91 -12.94 -13.14
N GLN A 263 17.96 -12.89 -11.81
CA GLN A 263 17.42 -13.93 -10.94
C GLN A 263 16.08 -13.46 -10.39
N ILE A 264 15.08 -14.33 -10.39
CA ILE A 264 13.76 -14.04 -9.84
C ILE A 264 13.43 -15.07 -8.77
N LEU A 265 13.00 -14.62 -7.60
CA LEU A 265 12.59 -15.46 -6.47
C LEU A 265 11.23 -15.02 -5.94
N GLU A 266 10.32 -15.97 -5.76
CA GLU A 266 9.06 -15.75 -5.04
C GLU A 266 9.16 -16.31 -3.62
N LEU A 267 8.92 -15.46 -2.62
CA LEU A 267 8.79 -15.81 -1.21
C LEU A 267 7.32 -15.70 -0.79
N PRO A 268 6.59 -16.83 -0.61
CA PRO A 268 5.22 -16.80 -0.14
C PRO A 268 5.09 -16.35 1.32
N TYR A 269 4.03 -15.63 1.63
CA TYR A 269 3.59 -15.40 3.00
C TYR A 269 2.70 -16.57 3.50
N THR A 270 2.49 -16.63 4.80
CA THR A 270 1.60 -17.59 5.46
C THR A 270 0.18 -17.43 4.92
N GLY A 271 -0.49 -18.55 4.70
CA GLY A 271 -1.80 -18.57 4.03
C GLY A 271 -1.70 -18.55 2.50
N GLU A 272 -0.51 -18.31 1.93
CA GLU A 272 -0.19 -18.53 0.51
C GLU A 272 -1.07 -17.76 -0.48
N LYS A 273 -1.80 -16.73 -0.01
CA LYS A 273 -2.54 -15.78 -0.86
C LYS A 273 -1.67 -14.63 -1.34
N ILE A 274 -0.67 -14.22 -0.55
CA ILE A 274 0.25 -13.12 -0.88
C ILE A 274 1.67 -13.67 -1.00
N SER A 275 2.49 -13.10 -1.89
CA SER A 275 3.93 -13.33 -1.95
C SER A 275 4.71 -12.05 -2.18
N MET A 276 6.00 -12.09 -1.84
CA MET A 276 6.99 -11.13 -2.34
C MET A 276 7.76 -11.77 -3.48
N LEU A 277 7.72 -11.13 -4.65
CA LEU A 277 8.55 -11.46 -5.79
C LEU A 277 9.74 -10.51 -5.82
N ILE A 278 10.95 -11.06 -5.90
CA ILE A 278 12.20 -10.31 -5.91
C ILE A 278 12.85 -10.51 -7.28
N ILE A 279 13.13 -9.41 -7.97
CA ILE A 279 13.80 -9.37 -9.26
C ILE A 279 15.20 -8.80 -8.99
N LEU A 280 16.20 -9.66 -9.09
CA LEU A 280 17.59 -9.37 -8.80
C LEU A 280 18.39 -9.31 -10.11
N PRO A 281 18.56 -8.12 -10.71
CA PRO A 281 19.28 -7.98 -11.97
C PRO A 281 20.81 -7.99 -11.78
N LYS A 282 21.54 -8.28 -12.86
CA LYS A 282 22.97 -7.94 -12.99
C LYS A 282 23.16 -6.44 -13.27
N ASP A 283 22.30 -5.89 -14.13
CA ASP A 283 22.23 -4.48 -14.49
C ASP A 283 20.81 -3.97 -14.23
N LEU A 284 20.70 -3.14 -13.19
CA LEU A 284 19.42 -2.57 -12.77
C LEU A 284 18.84 -1.63 -13.83
N GLU A 285 19.64 -0.71 -14.38
CA GLU A 285 19.16 0.30 -15.33
C GLU A 285 18.64 -0.37 -16.61
N ALA A 286 19.39 -1.34 -17.14
CA ALA A 286 18.95 -2.11 -18.30
C ALA A 286 17.66 -2.88 -18.02
N THR A 287 17.53 -3.47 -16.82
CA THR A 287 16.33 -4.22 -16.42
C THR A 287 15.11 -3.31 -16.26
N GLU A 288 15.27 -2.15 -15.61
CA GLU A 288 14.21 -1.17 -15.41
C GLU A 288 13.68 -0.61 -16.72
N SER A 289 14.57 -0.34 -17.69
CA SER A 289 14.20 0.18 -19.01
C SER A 289 13.26 -0.74 -19.80
N LEU A 290 13.26 -2.04 -19.48
CA LEU A 290 12.45 -3.08 -20.12
C LEU A 290 11.30 -3.57 -19.24
N LEU A 291 11.20 -3.07 -18.00
CA LEU A 291 10.27 -3.57 -17.01
C LEU A 291 8.82 -3.15 -17.35
N SER A 292 7.94 -4.13 -17.43
CA SER A 292 6.53 -3.98 -17.79
C SER A 292 5.71 -5.14 -17.24
N ALA A 293 4.39 -5.05 -17.30
CA ALA A 293 3.50 -6.14 -16.88
C ALA A 293 3.75 -7.39 -17.74
N GLU A 294 3.90 -7.21 -19.05
CA GLU A 294 4.17 -8.28 -20.02
C GLU A 294 5.55 -8.91 -19.77
N ARG A 295 6.56 -8.09 -19.41
CA ARG A 295 7.89 -8.58 -19.05
C ARG A 295 7.85 -9.38 -17.75
N LEU A 296 7.05 -8.95 -16.77
CA LEU A 296 6.86 -9.70 -15.54
C LEU A 296 6.19 -11.05 -15.79
N ASP A 297 5.20 -11.12 -16.69
CA ASP A 297 4.55 -12.37 -17.06
C ASP A 297 5.52 -13.31 -17.81
N ASP A 298 6.39 -12.78 -18.67
CA ASP A 298 7.51 -13.54 -19.27
C ASP A 298 8.44 -14.13 -18.19
N TYR A 299 8.81 -13.33 -17.18
CA TYR A 299 9.60 -13.81 -16.04
C TYR A 299 8.88 -14.93 -15.27
N ARG A 300 7.61 -14.73 -14.90
CA ARG A 300 6.80 -15.73 -14.20
C ARG A 300 6.70 -17.04 -14.98
N SER A 301 6.56 -16.98 -16.31
CA SER A 301 6.46 -18.17 -17.16
C SER A 301 7.73 -19.06 -17.15
N LYS A 302 8.87 -18.48 -16.79
CA LYS A 302 10.18 -19.16 -16.71
C LYS A 302 10.49 -19.69 -15.31
N MET A 303 9.73 -19.26 -14.30
CA MET A 303 9.90 -19.70 -12.92
C MET A 303 9.38 -21.13 -12.75
N LYS A 304 10.10 -21.89 -11.92
CA LYS A 304 9.72 -23.25 -11.54
C LYS A 304 10.00 -23.45 -10.06
N GLU A 305 9.30 -24.39 -9.44
CA GLU A 305 9.61 -24.81 -8.08
C GLU A 305 10.98 -25.49 -8.04
N GLU A 306 11.95 -24.79 -7.47
CA GLU A 306 13.34 -25.22 -7.36
C GLU A 306 13.76 -25.27 -5.89
N ARG A 307 14.64 -26.21 -5.57
CA ARG A 307 15.36 -26.19 -4.29
C ARG A 307 16.51 -25.20 -4.40
N LEU A 308 16.59 -24.25 -3.47
CA LEU A 308 17.74 -23.38 -3.31
C LEU A 308 18.57 -23.85 -2.11
N ASP A 309 19.89 -23.72 -2.21
CA ASP A 309 20.82 -24.09 -1.13
C ASP A 309 20.99 -22.95 -0.12
N GLU A 310 20.89 -21.70 -0.59
CA GLU A 310 20.95 -20.51 0.24
C GLU A 310 20.11 -19.37 -0.37
N ILE A 311 19.36 -18.67 0.50
CA ILE A 311 18.68 -17.42 0.19
C ILE A 311 19.22 -16.35 1.15
N CYS A 312 19.76 -15.26 0.60
CA CYS A 312 20.16 -14.09 1.36
C CYS A 312 19.33 -12.86 0.95
N LEU A 313 18.78 -12.16 1.93
CA LEU A 313 17.96 -10.96 1.74
C LEU A 313 18.27 -9.96 2.85
N PRO A 314 18.61 -8.69 2.56
CA PRO A 314 18.82 -7.69 3.59
C PRO A 314 17.52 -7.41 4.34
N LYS A 315 17.62 -7.13 5.63
CA LYS A 315 16.58 -6.41 6.36
C LYS A 315 16.54 -4.98 5.83
N PHE A 316 15.34 -4.45 5.65
CA PHE A 316 15.16 -3.05 5.27
C PHE A 316 13.83 -2.53 5.80
N GLU A 317 13.79 -1.23 5.99
CA GLU A 317 12.60 -0.48 6.38
C GLU A 317 12.55 0.74 5.47
N LEU A 318 11.44 0.93 4.76
CA LEU A 318 11.24 2.07 3.89
C LEU A 318 10.01 2.84 4.32
N GLU A 319 10.14 4.16 4.39
CA GLU A 319 9.05 5.10 4.46
C GLU A 319 9.19 6.09 3.33
N THR A 320 8.16 6.21 2.49
CA THR A 320 8.20 7.02 1.27
C THR A 320 6.94 7.86 1.18
N LYS A 321 7.07 9.10 0.70
CA LYS A 321 5.97 10.03 0.51
C LYS A 321 6.13 10.76 -0.81
N TYR A 322 5.07 10.76 -1.61
CA TYR A 322 5.03 11.35 -2.93
C TYR A 322 3.86 12.31 -3.08
N PHE A 323 4.11 13.39 -3.80
CA PHE A 323 3.12 14.31 -4.34
C PHE A 323 3.00 13.98 -5.82
N MET A 324 1.86 13.41 -6.21
CA MET A 324 1.72 12.69 -7.47
C MET A 324 1.18 13.55 -8.61
N LYS A 325 0.79 14.81 -8.35
CA LYS A 325 0.27 15.70 -9.38
C LYS A 325 1.16 15.77 -10.62
N GLU A 326 2.46 16.05 -10.45
CA GLU A 326 3.39 16.19 -11.57
C GLU A 326 3.63 14.86 -12.29
N SER A 327 3.73 13.76 -11.54
CA SER A 327 3.94 12.42 -12.08
C SER A 327 2.73 11.95 -12.89
N LEU A 328 1.51 12.11 -12.35
CA LEU A 328 0.26 11.74 -13.04
C LEU A 328 -0.02 12.66 -14.23
N SER A 329 0.30 13.95 -14.12
CA SER A 329 0.24 14.88 -15.27
C SER A 329 1.18 14.44 -16.40
N ALA A 330 2.42 14.07 -16.07
CA ALA A 330 3.41 13.57 -17.02
C ALA A 330 2.99 12.24 -17.67
N LEU A 331 2.26 11.39 -16.93
CA LEU A 331 1.68 10.16 -17.46
C LEU A 331 0.49 10.39 -18.41
N GLY A 332 -0.05 11.61 -18.47
CA GLY A 332 -1.03 12.00 -19.49
C GLY A 332 -2.41 12.38 -18.98
N MET A 333 -2.55 12.77 -17.70
CA MET A 333 -3.82 13.29 -17.15
C MET A 333 -3.75 14.71 -16.56
N PRO A 334 -3.14 15.69 -17.25
CA PRO A 334 -2.97 17.05 -16.71
C PRO A 334 -4.30 17.78 -16.49
N SER A 335 -5.35 17.49 -17.27
CA SER A 335 -6.61 18.23 -17.19
C SER A 335 -7.27 18.07 -15.82
N ALA A 336 -7.10 16.90 -15.17
CA ALA A 336 -7.64 16.62 -13.85
C ALA A 336 -7.11 17.56 -12.75
N PHE A 337 -5.95 18.20 -12.96
CA PHE A 337 -5.26 19.03 -11.97
C PHE A 337 -5.36 20.54 -12.21
N SER A 338 -6.32 20.97 -13.02
CA SER A 338 -6.49 22.37 -13.42
C SER A 338 -7.97 22.74 -13.57
N GLU A 339 -8.26 24.03 -13.72
CA GLU A 339 -9.63 24.55 -13.83
C GLU A 339 -10.41 24.04 -15.04
N VAL A 340 -9.75 23.41 -16.02
CA VAL A 340 -10.43 22.77 -17.15
C VAL A 340 -10.98 21.38 -16.81
N ALA A 341 -10.72 20.87 -15.61
CA ALA A 341 -11.20 19.58 -15.15
C ALA A 341 -12.73 19.49 -15.24
N ASP A 342 -13.20 18.36 -15.74
CA ASP A 342 -14.63 18.06 -15.81
C ASP A 342 -14.99 16.95 -14.82
N PHE A 343 -15.16 17.35 -13.56
CA PHE A 343 -15.72 16.50 -12.50
C PHE A 343 -17.22 16.77 -12.27
N SER A 344 -17.93 17.21 -13.31
CA SER A 344 -19.38 17.45 -13.23
C SER A 344 -20.20 16.20 -12.92
N GLY A 345 -19.63 15.01 -13.08
CA GLY A 345 -20.23 13.77 -12.58
C GLY A 345 -20.27 13.67 -11.05
N MET A 346 -19.54 14.53 -10.32
CA MET A 346 -19.56 14.62 -8.86
C MET A 346 -20.56 15.64 -8.34
N THR A 347 -20.71 16.80 -9.00
CA THR A 347 -21.46 17.96 -8.46
C THR A 347 -22.53 18.51 -9.40
N GLY A 348 -22.58 18.03 -10.64
CA GLY A 348 -23.36 18.62 -11.73
C GLY A 348 -22.72 19.86 -12.35
N LYS A 349 -21.54 20.29 -11.90
CA LYS A 349 -20.84 21.50 -12.35
C LYS A 349 -19.36 21.23 -12.63
N LYS A 350 -18.73 22.08 -13.45
CA LYS A 350 -17.28 22.03 -13.72
C LYS A 350 -16.54 22.99 -12.78
N ASP A 351 -16.68 22.77 -11.49
CA ASP A 351 -16.18 23.64 -10.41
C ASP A 351 -15.23 22.90 -9.46
N LEU A 352 -14.81 21.69 -9.82
CA LEU A 352 -13.87 20.88 -9.07
C LEU A 352 -12.69 20.50 -9.96
N PHE A 353 -11.51 20.43 -9.36
CA PHE A 353 -10.30 19.84 -9.90
C PHE A 353 -9.51 19.19 -8.75
N ILE A 354 -8.54 18.34 -9.09
CA ILE A 354 -7.65 17.72 -8.11
C ILE A 354 -6.53 18.71 -7.78
N SER A 355 -6.46 19.20 -6.55
CA SER A 355 -5.35 20.05 -6.13
C SER A 355 -4.04 19.26 -6.03
N GLU A 356 -4.10 18.07 -5.43
CA GLU A 356 -2.96 17.18 -5.20
C GLU A 356 -3.43 15.72 -5.01
N VAL A 357 -2.54 14.76 -5.29
CA VAL A 357 -2.66 13.35 -4.88
C VAL A 357 -1.44 13.01 -4.03
N ILE A 358 -1.63 12.83 -2.72
CA ILE A 358 -0.56 12.48 -1.79
C ILE A 358 -0.58 10.97 -1.54
N HIS A 359 0.53 10.30 -1.80
CA HIS A 359 0.69 8.87 -1.53
C HIS A 359 1.85 8.66 -0.56
N GLN A 360 1.61 7.95 0.54
CA GLN A 360 2.65 7.56 1.49
C GLN A 360 2.59 6.04 1.66
N ALA A 361 3.76 5.41 1.74
CA ALA A 361 3.87 3.97 1.92
C ALA A 361 5.00 3.62 2.89
N TYR A 362 4.75 2.60 3.70
CA TYR A 362 5.68 2.06 4.67
C TYR A 362 5.80 0.55 4.50
N VAL A 363 7.03 0.03 4.53
CA VAL A 363 7.31 -1.40 4.56
C VAL A 363 8.49 -1.70 5.47
N LYS A 364 8.41 -2.82 6.18
CA LYS A 364 9.49 -3.34 7.00
C LYS A 364 9.65 -4.82 6.75
N VAL A 365 10.82 -5.24 6.30
CA VAL A 365 11.15 -6.63 6.00
C VAL A 365 12.14 -7.17 7.03
N ASP A 366 11.77 -8.28 7.66
CA ASP A 366 12.57 -8.98 8.66
C ASP A 366 12.50 -10.51 8.51
N GLU A 367 13.12 -11.23 9.45
CA GLU A 367 13.32 -12.67 9.38
C GLU A 367 12.01 -13.45 9.42
N LYS A 368 10.96 -12.88 10.03
CA LYS A 368 9.67 -13.54 10.19
C LYS A 368 8.71 -13.22 9.06
N GLY A 369 8.92 -12.11 8.38
CA GLY A 369 8.01 -11.63 7.36
C GLY A 369 8.13 -10.14 7.11
N THR A 370 6.97 -9.55 6.91
CA THR A 370 6.69 -8.13 7.01
C THR A 370 5.90 -7.90 8.31
N GLU A 371 6.58 -7.38 9.34
CA GLU A 371 6.20 -7.10 10.75
C GLU A 371 5.86 -8.28 11.74
N ALA A 372 6.40 -8.19 12.98
CA ALA A 372 6.92 -9.25 13.92
C ALA A 372 5.94 -10.00 14.90
N ALA A 373 6.25 -11.00 15.81
CA ALA A 373 7.46 -11.68 16.41
C ALA A 373 7.16 -13.13 17.00
N ALA A 374 7.99 -14.20 16.86
CA ALA A 374 8.80 -15.00 17.85
C ALA A 374 9.32 -16.34 17.22
N ALA A 375 10.40 -16.97 17.73
CA ALA A 375 11.24 -17.97 17.03
C ALA A 375 11.58 -19.28 17.80
N THR A 376 11.92 -20.35 17.07
CA THR A 376 12.84 -21.44 17.48
C THR A 376 13.45 -22.11 16.24
N ALA A 377 14.76 -22.32 16.18
CA ALA A 377 15.43 -23.04 15.09
C ALA A 377 16.55 -23.96 15.61
N VAL A 378 16.74 -25.09 14.91
CA VAL A 378 17.81 -26.10 15.11
C VAL A 378 18.59 -26.19 13.79
N ILE A 379 19.93 -26.28 13.85
CA ILE A 379 20.84 -26.33 12.70
C ILE A 379 21.44 -27.74 12.56
N MET A 380 21.58 -28.24 11.34
CA MET A 380 22.42 -29.39 10.97
C MET A 380 23.18 -29.10 9.66
N GLU A 381 24.43 -29.55 9.57
CA GLU A 381 25.29 -29.48 8.37
C GLU A 381 25.38 -30.83 7.66
N LEU A 382 25.61 -30.81 6.33
CA LEU A 382 26.20 -31.92 5.58
C LEU A 382 26.93 -31.47 4.30
N THR A 383 27.77 -32.38 3.81
CA THR A 383 28.88 -32.20 2.86
C THR A 383 28.61 -32.91 1.51
N ALA A 384 28.58 -32.16 0.41
CA ALA A 384 28.94 -32.59 -0.96
C ALA A 384 28.93 -31.40 -1.93
N ILE A 385 29.91 -31.32 -2.84
CA ILE A 385 30.00 -30.26 -3.86
C ILE A 385 29.04 -30.60 -5.02
N THR A 386 27.83 -30.08 -4.93
CA THR A 386 26.92 -29.87 -6.07
C THR A 386 27.02 -28.39 -6.46
N GLU A 387 26.74 -28.01 -7.71
CA GLU A 387 26.56 -26.59 -8.04
C GLU A 387 25.47 -26.00 -7.12
N MET A 388 25.87 -25.13 -6.19
CA MET A 388 24.96 -24.56 -5.20
C MET A 388 24.06 -23.54 -5.89
N LYS A 389 22.74 -23.72 -5.80
CA LYS A 389 21.76 -22.74 -6.26
C LYS A 389 21.53 -21.70 -5.17
N VAL A 390 22.15 -20.53 -5.33
CA VAL A 390 22.10 -19.43 -4.37
C VAL A 390 21.35 -18.23 -4.94
N PHE A 391 20.40 -17.69 -4.18
CA PHE A 391 19.81 -16.38 -4.44
C PHE A 391 20.32 -15.40 -3.38
N ARG A 392 21.11 -14.41 -3.78
CA ARG A 392 21.73 -13.47 -2.84
C ARG A 392 21.46 -12.04 -3.27
N ALA A 393 20.51 -11.39 -2.61
CA ALA A 393 20.15 -9.99 -2.87
C ALA A 393 21.13 -9.02 -2.19
N ASP A 394 22.40 -9.05 -2.61
CA ASP A 394 23.50 -8.23 -2.09
C ASP A 394 23.84 -7.01 -2.96
N ARG A 395 22.90 -6.61 -3.83
CA ARG A 395 23.02 -5.49 -4.77
C ARG A 395 21.61 -4.98 -5.13
N PRO A 396 21.47 -3.81 -5.77
CA PRO A 396 20.17 -3.23 -6.06
C PRO A 396 19.18 -4.20 -6.72
N PHE A 397 17.96 -4.22 -6.22
CA PHE A 397 16.92 -5.14 -6.65
C PHE A 397 15.55 -4.48 -6.63
N ILE A 398 14.62 -5.07 -7.38
CA ILE A 398 13.22 -4.66 -7.44
C ILE A 398 12.41 -5.71 -6.68
N PHE A 399 11.40 -5.30 -5.95
CA PHE A 399 10.49 -6.21 -5.27
C PHE A 399 9.04 -5.83 -5.49
N ILE A 400 8.17 -6.84 -5.53
CA ILE A 400 6.75 -6.72 -5.76
C ILE A 400 6.04 -7.54 -4.70
N ILE A 401 5.12 -6.93 -3.95
CA ILE A 401 4.19 -7.66 -3.08
C ILE A 401 2.89 -7.80 -3.84
N GLN A 402 2.44 -9.03 -4.04
CA GLN A 402 1.33 -9.35 -4.92
C GLN A 402 0.41 -10.40 -4.32
N GLU A 403 -0.85 -10.37 -4.76
CA GLU A 403 -1.78 -11.48 -4.56
C GLU A 403 -1.46 -12.59 -5.57
N ARG A 404 -1.28 -13.83 -5.12
CA ARG A 404 -0.67 -14.93 -5.89
C ARG A 404 -1.60 -15.53 -6.93
N GLU A 405 -2.88 -15.68 -6.59
CA GLU A 405 -3.85 -16.33 -7.48
C GLU A 405 -4.01 -15.54 -8.77
N THR A 406 -3.96 -14.23 -8.67
CA THR A 406 -4.25 -13.37 -9.81
C THR A 406 -3.05 -12.53 -10.24
N GLY A 407 -2.02 -12.40 -9.42
CA GLY A 407 -0.83 -11.61 -9.73
C GLY A 407 -1.07 -10.11 -9.63
N ASN A 408 -2.12 -9.69 -8.92
CA ASN A 408 -2.43 -8.28 -8.67
C ASN A 408 -1.33 -7.63 -7.82
N VAL A 409 -0.72 -6.56 -8.33
CA VAL A 409 0.35 -5.85 -7.65
C VAL A 409 -0.24 -4.97 -6.55
N LEU A 410 0.07 -5.29 -5.30
CA LEU A 410 -0.34 -4.54 -4.12
C LEU A 410 0.68 -3.45 -3.78
N PHE A 411 1.96 -3.81 -3.82
CA PHE A 411 3.08 -2.91 -3.61
C PHE A 411 4.21 -3.21 -4.59
N MET A 412 4.96 -2.17 -4.93
CA MET A 412 6.14 -2.27 -5.77
C MET A 412 7.23 -1.35 -5.22
N GLY A 413 8.47 -1.80 -5.28
CA GLY A 413 9.59 -1.02 -4.82
C GLY A 413 10.93 -1.43 -5.41
N ARG A 414 11.92 -0.62 -5.10
CA ARG A 414 13.32 -0.79 -5.48
C ARG A 414 14.19 -0.47 -4.27
N ILE A 415 15.16 -1.34 -4.03
CA ILE A 415 16.23 -1.11 -3.06
C ILE A 415 17.49 -0.75 -3.83
N ILE A 416 17.95 0.47 -3.65
CA ILE A 416 19.29 0.94 -4.04
C ILE A 416 20.24 0.83 -2.85
N ASP A 417 19.77 1.18 -1.65
CA ASP A 417 20.52 1.12 -0.39
C ASP A 417 19.60 0.66 0.76
N PRO A 418 19.79 -0.55 1.33
CA PRO A 418 18.93 -1.05 2.42
C PRO A 418 19.14 -0.33 3.76
N SER A 419 20.20 0.47 3.90
CA SER A 419 20.58 1.15 5.15
C SER A 419 20.08 2.60 5.23
N ALA A 420 19.46 3.10 4.16
CA ALA A 420 19.04 4.49 3.99
C ALA A 420 17.77 4.87 4.76
#